data_AF-A0AAJ2TKE6-F1
#
_entry.id   AF-A0AAJ2TKE6-F1
#
_cell.length_a   1.000
_cell.length_b   1.000
_cell.length_c   1.000
_cell.angle_alpha   90.00
_cell.angle_beta   90.00
_cell.angle_gamma   90.00
#
_symmetry.space_group_name_H-M   'P 1'
#
loop_
_entity.id
_entity.type
_entity.pdbx_description
1 polymer ?
#
loop_
_entity_poly.entity_id
_entity_poly.type
_entity_poly.pdbx_seq_one_letter_code
_entity_poly.pdbx_strand_id
1 'polypeptide(L)'
;SDAGQLAEIHLEDGKKVIVGNALTPNGDGINDEWLIQYESDLNAPEVSIFNIYGQEIYHAKSYQNNWKGSYNGSILPNGAYYYLINFNQEKINPIRGTISILGKN
;
A
#
# COMPACT_ATOMS: atom_id res chain seq x y z
N SER A 1 -11.53 3.55 -17.99
CA SER A 1 -10.08 3.26 -17.96
C SER A 1 -9.62 3.46 -16.53
N ASP A 2 -9.15 2.41 -15.87
CA ASP A 2 -8.79 2.39 -14.44
C ASP A 2 -7.52 3.18 -14.09
N ALA A 3 -7.18 4.20 -14.89
CA ALA A 3 -6.05 5.10 -14.67
C ALA A 3 -6.19 5.95 -13.38
N GLY A 4 -7.28 5.79 -12.62
CA GLY A 4 -7.55 6.51 -11.38
C GLY A 4 -7.04 5.82 -10.10
N GLN A 5 -6.37 4.67 -10.19
CA GLN A 5 -6.07 3.85 -9.01
C GLN A 5 -4.63 3.91 -8.46
N LEU A 6 -3.82 4.84 -8.97
CA LEU A 6 -2.42 4.98 -8.58
C LEU A 6 -2.15 6.40 -8.08
N ALA A 7 -1.43 6.51 -6.97
CA ALA A 7 -0.86 7.77 -6.50
C ALA A 7 0.62 7.82 -6.88
N GLU A 8 1.01 8.78 -7.73
CA GLU A 8 2.41 9.08 -8.01
C GLU A 8 2.93 10.09 -6.99
N ILE A 9 3.96 9.70 -6.25
CA ILE A 9 4.60 10.50 -5.22
C ILE A 9 6.02 10.81 -5.67
N HIS A 10 6.35 12.10 -5.67
CA HIS A 10 7.69 12.60 -5.95
C HIS A 10 8.44 12.77 -4.64
N LEU A 11 9.59 12.12 -4.52
CA LEU A 11 10.51 12.28 -3.41
C LEU A 11 11.33 13.57 -3.59
N GLU A 12 11.91 14.06 -2.50
CA GLU A 12 12.68 15.32 -2.50
C GLU A 12 13.91 15.28 -3.40
N ASP A 13 14.48 14.10 -3.61
CA ASP A 13 15.62 13.87 -4.50
C ASP A 13 15.22 13.64 -5.97
N GLY A 14 13.93 13.83 -6.30
CA GLY A 14 13.40 13.72 -7.66
C GLY A 14 12.92 12.32 -8.05
N LYS A 15 13.11 11.32 -7.20
CA LYS A 15 12.65 9.95 -7.44
C LYS A 15 11.13 9.82 -7.39
N LYS A 16 10.62 8.74 -7.96
CA LYS A 16 9.18 8.43 -8.01
C LYS A 16 8.83 7.15 -7.27
N VAL A 17 7.71 7.21 -6.56
CA VAL A 17 7.04 6.05 -5.95
C VAL A 17 5.59 6.06 -6.40
N ILE A 18 5.14 4.94 -6.95
CA ILE A 18 3.75 4.74 -7.37
C ILE A 18 3.10 3.79 -6.38
N VAL A 19 2.02 4.25 -5.75
CA VAL A 19 1.30 3.50 -4.72
C VAL A 19 -0.11 3.21 -5.19
N GLY A 20 -0.51 1.94 -5.15
CA GLY A 20 -1.91 1.56 -5.38
C GLY A 20 -2.83 2.20 -4.35
N ASN A 21 -3.93 2.81 -4.79
CA ASN A 21 -4.91 3.44 -3.89
C ASN A 21 -6.18 2.58 -3.70
N ALA A 22 -6.26 1.44 -4.40
CA ALA A 22 -7.38 0.51 -4.35
C ALA A 22 -6.88 -0.94 -4.31
N LEU A 23 -7.62 -1.79 -3.60
CA LEU A 23 -7.43 -3.23 -3.54
C LEU A 23 -8.79 -3.91 -3.74
N THR A 24 -8.86 -4.87 -4.65
CA THR A 24 -10.05 -5.63 -5.01
C THR A 24 -9.75 -7.12 -4.91
N PRO A 25 -9.66 -7.71 -3.70
CA PRO A 25 -9.22 -9.10 -3.51
C PRO A 25 -10.32 -10.10 -3.88
N ASN A 26 -10.63 -10.19 -5.17
CA ASN A 26 -11.72 -10.98 -5.74
C ASN A 26 -11.21 -12.18 -6.58
N GLY A 27 -9.90 -12.27 -6.82
CA GLY A 27 -9.24 -13.34 -7.56
C GLY A 27 -9.25 -13.18 -9.08
N ASP A 28 -9.55 -11.99 -9.62
CA ASP A 28 -9.54 -11.73 -11.07
C ASP A 28 -8.15 -11.33 -11.62
N GLY A 29 -7.16 -11.17 -10.74
CA GLY A 29 -5.79 -10.79 -11.07
C GLY A 29 -5.56 -9.27 -11.14
N ILE A 30 -6.58 -8.45 -10.91
CA ILE A 30 -6.51 -6.98 -10.98
C ILE A 30 -6.64 -6.42 -9.55
N ASN A 31 -5.58 -5.78 -9.06
CA ASN A 31 -5.48 -5.24 -7.69
C ASN A 31 -5.85 -6.23 -6.57
N ASP A 32 -5.61 -7.53 -6.78
CA ASP A 32 -5.76 -8.55 -5.73
C ASP A 32 -4.72 -8.41 -4.61
N GLU A 33 -3.58 -7.80 -4.94
CA GLU A 33 -2.47 -7.49 -4.05
C GLU A 33 -2.20 -5.99 -4.07
N TRP A 34 -1.85 -5.41 -2.92
CA TRP A 34 -1.50 -4.00 -2.87
C TRP A 34 -0.08 -3.79 -3.40
N LEU A 35 0.04 -3.06 -4.51
CA LEU A 35 1.31 -2.85 -5.19
C LEU A 35 1.90 -1.47 -4.88
N ILE A 36 3.19 -1.46 -4.58
CA ILE A 36 4.05 -0.28 -4.50
C ILE A 36 5.17 -0.48 -5.52
N GLN A 37 5.30 0.46 -6.46
CA GLN A 37 6.39 0.50 -7.44
C GLN A 37 7.33 1.65 -7.09
N TYR A 38 8.63 1.41 -7.21
CA TYR A 38 9.67 2.35 -6.84
C TYR A 38 10.92 2.09 -7.68
N GLU A 39 11.81 3.08 -7.74
CA GLU A 39 13.06 2.98 -8.50
C GLU A 39 14.03 1.94 -7.92
N SER A 40 14.85 1.31 -8.77
CA SER A 40 15.66 0.14 -8.41
C SER A 40 16.76 0.38 -7.39
N ASP A 41 17.12 1.63 -7.13
CA ASP A 41 18.10 2.03 -6.12
C ASP A 41 17.47 2.28 -4.74
N LEU A 42 16.16 2.17 -4.63
CA LEU A 42 15.43 2.13 -3.37
C LEU A 42 15.32 0.69 -2.85
N ASN A 43 15.47 0.53 -1.53
CA ASN A 43 15.26 -0.75 -0.88
C ASN A 43 13.76 -1.10 -0.80
N ALA A 44 13.44 -2.38 -0.64
CA ALA A 44 12.07 -2.76 -0.28
C ALA A 44 11.64 -2.05 1.03
N PRO A 45 10.52 -1.32 1.03
CA PRO A 45 10.16 -0.48 2.15
C PRO A 45 9.61 -1.30 3.32
N GLU A 46 9.73 -0.73 4.52
CA GLU A 46 8.89 -1.10 5.65
C GLU A 46 7.50 -0.48 5.48
N VAL A 47 6.47 -1.28 5.74
CA VAL A 47 5.07 -0.92 5.54
C VAL A 47 4.27 -1.23 6.79
N SER A 48 3.48 -0.26 7.23
CA SER A 48 2.39 -0.45 8.19
C SER A 48 1.06 -0.04 7.57
N ILE A 49 0.00 -0.78 7.87
CA ILE A 49 -1.37 -0.46 7.47
C ILE A 49 -2.24 -0.42 8.71
N PHE A 50 -3.15 0.54 8.75
CA PHE A 50 -4.01 0.83 9.88
C PHE A 50 -5.47 0.88 9.44
N ASN A 51 -6.37 0.45 10.32
CA ASN A 51 -7.79 0.73 10.16
C ASN A 51 -8.11 2.20 10.51
N ILE A 52 -9.38 2.59 10.36
CA ILE A 52 -9.81 3.97 10.61
C ILE A 52 -9.69 4.44 12.06
N TYR A 53 -9.52 3.51 13.00
CA TYR A 53 -9.33 3.80 14.42
C TYR A 53 -7.85 3.92 14.80
N GLY A 54 -6.93 3.82 13.83
CA GLY A 54 -5.49 3.89 14.05
C GLY A 54 -4.88 2.59 14.57
N GLN A 55 -5.61 1.49 14.60
CA GLN A 55 -5.06 0.18 14.95
C GLN A 55 -4.27 -0.38 13.77
N GLU A 56 -3.03 -0.79 14.01
CA GLU A 56 -2.22 -1.51 13.03
C GLU A 56 -2.80 -2.89 12.76
N ILE A 57 -3.05 -3.18 11.48
CA ILE A 57 -3.68 -4.42 10.99
C ILE A 57 -2.76 -5.17 10.02
N TYR A 58 -1.65 -4.56 9.59
CA TYR A 58 -0.62 -5.23 8.83
C TYR A 58 0.71 -4.52 9.02
N HIS A 59 1.79 -5.29 9.11
CA HIS A 59 3.17 -4.81 9.17
C HIS A 59 4.09 -5.72 8.38
N ALA A 60 5.01 -5.13 7.63
CA ALA A 60 6.10 -5.84 6.96
C ALA A 60 7.36 -4.98 6.96
N LYS A 61 8.46 -5.49 7.52
CA LYS A 61 9.77 -4.80 7.52
C LYS A 61 10.40 -4.66 6.13
N SER A 62 10.02 -5.54 5.21
CA SER A 62 10.47 -5.56 3.83
C SER A 62 9.31 -6.04 2.98
N TYR A 63 8.45 -5.09 2.60
CA TYR A 63 7.20 -5.38 1.90
C TYR A 63 7.46 -5.94 0.50
N GLN A 64 6.78 -7.04 0.17
CA GLN A 64 6.99 -7.79 -1.07
C GLN A 64 5.80 -7.67 -2.04
N ASN A 65 4.97 -6.62 -1.92
CA ASN A 65 3.78 -6.44 -2.74
C ASN A 65 2.80 -7.63 -2.68
N ASN A 66 2.64 -8.23 -1.50
CA ASN A 66 1.90 -9.48 -1.31
C ASN A 66 0.70 -9.37 -0.36
N TRP A 67 0.36 -8.17 0.11
CA TRP A 67 -0.78 -8.00 1.01
C TRP A 67 -2.08 -8.02 0.21
N LYS A 68 -2.95 -8.97 0.56
CA LYS A 68 -4.24 -9.23 -0.09
C LYS A 68 -5.44 -8.64 0.66
N GLY A 69 -5.21 -7.60 1.48
CA GLY A 69 -6.30 -6.98 2.23
C GLY A 69 -6.86 -7.88 3.33
N SER A 70 -6.02 -8.73 3.91
CA SER A 70 -6.42 -9.67 4.97
C SER A 70 -5.81 -9.31 6.32
N TYR A 71 -6.56 -9.56 7.38
CA TYR A 71 -6.09 -9.49 8.78
C TYR A 71 -6.61 -10.70 9.55
N ASN A 72 -5.73 -11.35 10.34
CA ASN A 72 -6.06 -12.56 11.11
C ASN A 72 -6.77 -13.67 10.28
N GLY A 73 -6.32 -13.87 9.04
CA GLY A 73 -6.84 -14.91 8.14
C GLY A 73 -8.18 -14.60 7.48
N SER A 74 -8.75 -13.41 7.69
CA SER A 74 -10.00 -12.98 7.06
C SER A 74 -9.76 -11.77 6.15
N ILE A 75 -10.49 -11.69 5.04
CA ILE A 75 -10.53 -10.49 4.21
C ILE A 75 -11.16 -9.36 5.01
N LEU A 76 -10.57 -8.19 4.91
CA LEU A 76 -11.02 -6.99 5.58
C LEU A 76 -12.27 -6.42 4.92
N PRO A 77 -13.18 -5.79 5.68
CA PRO A 77 -14.35 -5.13 5.13
C PRO A 77 -13.99 -4.05 4.10
N ASN A 78 -14.94 -3.76 3.22
CA ASN A 78 -14.85 -2.60 2.34
C ASN A 78 -14.71 -1.32 3.16
N GLY A 79 -13.79 -0.46 2.73
CA GLY A 79 -13.55 0.80 3.41
C GLY A 79 -12.17 1.38 3.15
N ALA A 80 -11.91 2.52 3.78
CA ALA A 80 -10.62 3.18 3.74
C ALA A 80 -9.70 2.65 4.85
N TYR A 81 -8.45 2.45 4.50
CA TYR A 81 -7.36 2.09 5.39
C TYR A 81 -6.23 3.09 5.20
N TYR A 82 -5.41 3.28 6.22
CA TYR A 82 -4.26 4.19 6.16
C TYR A 82 -2.98 3.40 6.03
N TYR A 83 -2.01 3.92 5.30
CA TYR A 83 -0.69 3.31 5.19
C TYR A 83 0.43 4.26 5.61
N LEU A 84 1.53 3.67 6.06
CA LEU A 84 2.84 4.27 6.22
C LEU A 84 3.86 3.43 5.45
N ILE A 85 4.62 4.07 4.56
CA ILE A 85 5.70 3.44 3.78
C ILE A 85 7.00 4.14 4.15
N ASN A 86 7.99 3.38 4.59
CA ASN A 86 9.30 3.89 5.00
C ASN A 86 10.41 3.11 4.29
N PHE A 87 11.20 3.80 3.47
CA PHE A 87 12.33 3.22 2.76
C PHE A 87 13.58 3.02 3.63
N ASN A 88 13.55 3.46 4.91
CA ASN A 88 14.65 3.37 5.87
C ASN A 88 15.96 3.98 5.33
N GLN A 89 15.83 5.10 4.62
CA GLN A 89 16.93 5.89 4.07
C GLN A 89 16.85 7.33 4.60
N GLU A 90 17.97 7.89 5.05
CA GLU A 90 18.01 9.16 5.81
C GLU A 90 17.32 10.34 5.11
N LYS A 91 17.34 10.38 3.78
CA LYS A 91 16.81 11.50 2.99
C LYS A 91 15.39 11.27 2.45
N ILE A 92 14.75 10.17 2.85
CA ILE A 92 13.41 9.83 2.38
C ILE A 92 12.45 9.88 3.55
N ASN A 93 11.61 10.92 3.55
CA ASN A 93 10.53 11.04 4.50
C ASN A 93 9.51 9.90 4.31
N PRO A 94 8.95 9.34 5.41
CA PRO A 94 7.90 8.34 5.29
C PRO A 94 6.69 8.86 4.52
N ILE A 95 6.21 8.04 3.59
CA ILE A 95 5.04 8.33 2.77
C ILE A 95 3.79 7.86 3.52
N ARG A 96 2.76 8.70 3.54
CA ARG A 96 1.47 8.40 4.18
C ARG A 96 0.33 8.61 3.18
N GLY A 97 -0.73 7.84 3.34
CA GLY A 97 -1.93 8.00 2.52
C GLY A 97 -2.99 6.98 2.87
N THR A 98 -3.93 6.81 1.94
CA THR A 98 -5.07 5.91 2.10
C THR A 98 -5.13 4.88 0.99
N ILE A 99 -5.58 3.68 1.33
CA ILE A 99 -5.97 2.63 0.38
C ILE A 99 -7.42 2.22 0.63
N SER A 100 -8.19 2.10 -0.44
CA SER A 100 -9.57 1.61 -0.40
C SER A 100 -9.60 0.10 -0.67
N ILE A 101 -10.26 -0.67 0.20
CA ILE A 101 -10.61 -2.06 -0.09
C ILE A 101 -12.03 -2.09 -0.67
N LEU A 102 -12.17 -2.67 -1.87
CA LEU A 102 -13.39 -2.67 -2.67
C LEU A 102 -13.73 -4.11 -3.10
N GLY A 103 -14.10 -4.97 -2.14
CA GLY A 103 -14.61 -6.32 -2.40
C GLY A 103 -16.13 -6.38 -2.60
N LYS A 104 -16.64 -7.52 -3.05
CA LYS A 104 -18.06 -7.87 -2.85
C LYS A 104 -18.13 -8.67 -1.55
N ASN A 105 -18.90 -8.17 -0.58
CA ASN A 105 -19.36 -9.01 0.54
C ASN A 105 -20.32 -10.08 0.03
#